data_AF-A0A9P6DY00-F1
#
_entry.id   AF-A0A9P6DY00-F1
#
_cell.length_a   1.000
_cell.length_b   1.000
_cell.length_c   1.000
_cell.angle_alpha   90.00
_cell.angle_beta   90.00
_cell.angle_gamma   90.00
#
_symmetry.space_group_name_H-M   'P 1'
#
loop_
_entity.id
_entity.type
_entity.pdbx_description
1 polymer ?
#
loop_
_entity_poly.entity_id
_entity_poly.type
_entity_poly.pdbx_seq_one_letter_code
_entity_poly.pdbx_strand_id
1 'polypeptide(L)'
;YGMTIENTTTRVWFCCQSSVIVSMPFNFISEPEALVELFAAFAFANRRSLSFDPTVMHPPGDLTQFIIMVHPHDSKKPRRFHTRQIILLFGAEPLQGPGTHVFEAIEVDEGGKEKGNSVFLRDIWIDHDHLREGAILTQL
;
A
#
# COMPACT_ATOMS: atom_id res chain seq x y z
N TYR A 1 6.18 1.60 8.66
CA TYR A 1 6.95 1.45 9.91
C TYR A 1 7.27 2.83 10.46
N GLY A 2 7.50 2.93 11.75
CA GLY A 2 8.03 4.12 12.39
C GLY A 2 8.77 3.77 13.67
N MET A 3 9.30 4.80 14.33
CA MET A 3 9.99 4.66 15.61
C MET A 3 9.64 5.84 16.51
N THR A 4 9.51 5.60 17.81
CA THR A 4 9.52 6.63 18.83
C THR A 4 10.72 6.49 19.73
N ILE A 5 11.26 7.63 20.15
CA ILE A 5 12.30 7.72 21.16
C ILE A 5 11.82 8.72 22.21
N GLU A 6 11.63 8.23 23.43
CA GLU A 6 11.34 9.06 24.60
C GLU A 6 12.54 8.98 25.55
N ASN A 7 13.30 10.08 25.63
CA ASN A 7 14.60 10.12 26.28
C ASN A 7 15.56 9.05 25.70
N THR A 8 15.77 7.93 26.40
CA THR A 8 16.58 6.80 25.93
C THR A 8 15.76 5.57 25.54
N THR A 9 14.45 5.58 25.78
CA THR A 9 13.56 4.45 25.51
C THR A 9 13.07 4.51 24.08
N THR A 10 13.42 3.50 23.30
CA THR A 10 13.03 3.35 21.90
C THR A 10 11.94 2.30 21.74
N ARG A 11 10.95 2.60 20.89
CA ARG A 11 9.95 1.65 20.42
C ARG A 11 9.84 1.70 18.90
N VAL A 12 9.69 0.55 18.28
CA VAL A 12 9.43 0.42 16.85
C VAL A 12 7.97 0.05 16.67
N TRP A 13 7.32 0.67 15.70
CA TRP A 13 5.95 0.35 15.35
C TRP A 13 5.78 0.02 13.88
N PHE A 14 5.01 -1.03 13.63
CA PHE A 14 4.46 -1.36 12.35
C PHE A 14 2.98 -0.97 12.36
N CYS A 15 2.55 -0.24 11.33
CA CYS A 15 1.15 0.08 11.11
C CYS A 15 0.83 -0.24 9.66
N CYS A 16 -0.26 -0.98 9.46
CA CYS A 16 -0.95 -1.13 8.19
C CYS A 16 -2.45 -0.90 8.42
N GLN A 17 -3.23 -0.88 7.34
CA GLN A 17 -4.67 -0.60 7.37
C GLN A 17 -5.46 -1.55 8.32
N SER A 18 -4.94 -2.75 8.60
CA SER A 18 -5.60 -3.74 9.46
C SER A 18 -5.03 -3.88 10.86
N SER A 19 -3.81 -3.39 11.12
CA SER A 19 -3.10 -3.75 12.36
C SER A 19 -2.03 -2.74 12.74
N VAL A 20 -1.89 -2.52 14.04
CA VAL A 20 -0.78 -1.78 14.65
C VAL A 20 -0.07 -2.71 15.61
N ILE A 21 1.24 -2.89 15.42
CA ILE A 21 2.10 -3.73 16.25
C ILE A 21 3.22 -2.85 16.78
N VAL A 22 3.48 -2.94 18.09
CA VAL A 22 4.53 -2.15 18.77
C VAL A 22 5.52 -3.10 19.41
N SER A 23 6.80 -2.84 19.26
CA SER A 23 7.87 -3.61 19.90
C SER A 23 7.85 -3.44 21.42
N MET A 24 8.50 -4.38 22.11
CA MET A 24 8.96 -4.12 23.47
C MET A 24 9.93 -2.93 23.46
N PRO A 25 9.96 -2.10 24.52
CA PRO A 25 10.87 -0.98 24.61
C PRO A 25 12.31 -1.48 24.80
N PHE A 26 13.28 -0.78 24.23
CA PHE A 26 14.71 -1.01 24.47
C PHE A 26 15.45 0.32 24.68
N ASN A 27 16.63 0.29 25.31
CA ASN A 27 17.41 1.50 25.54
C ASN A 27 18.56 1.59 24.54
N PHE A 28 18.49 2.55 23.62
CA PHE A 28 19.47 2.64 22.52
C PHE A 28 20.88 3.06 22.95
N ILE A 29 21.05 3.60 24.16
CA ILE A 29 22.37 3.94 24.72
C ILE A 29 23.06 2.69 25.25
N SER A 30 22.33 1.83 25.96
CA SER A 30 22.88 0.56 26.48
C SER A 30 22.91 -0.54 25.42
N GLU A 31 22.04 -0.48 24.43
CA GLU A 31 21.88 -1.47 23.37
C GLU A 31 22.00 -0.81 21.97
N PRO A 32 23.14 -0.17 21.64
CA PRO A 32 23.29 0.53 20.37
C PRO A 32 23.26 -0.41 19.16
N GLU A 33 23.66 -1.67 19.35
CA GLU A 33 23.65 -2.71 18.31
C GLU A 33 22.23 -2.96 17.79
N ALA A 34 21.22 -3.02 18.66
CA ALA A 34 19.83 -3.21 18.26
C ALA A 34 19.33 -2.08 17.36
N LEU A 35 19.75 -0.84 17.62
CA LEU A 35 19.40 0.31 16.79
C LEU A 35 20.11 0.26 15.43
N VAL A 36 21.39 -0.11 15.40
CA VAL A 36 22.17 -0.26 14.16
C VAL A 36 21.59 -1.38 13.29
N GLU A 37 21.27 -2.53 13.89
CA GLU A 37 20.64 -3.66 13.20
C GLU A 37 19.28 -3.27 12.61
N LEU A 38 18.47 -2.52 13.37
CA LEU A 38 17.19 -2.01 12.89
C LEU A 38 17.35 -1.11 11.66
N PHE A 39 18.27 -0.15 11.70
CA PHE A 39 18.52 0.73 10.56
C PHE A 39 19.10 -0.03 9.36
N ALA A 40 20.00 -0.98 9.59
CA ALA A 40 20.52 -1.84 8.54
C ALA A 40 19.41 -2.68 7.90
N ALA A 41 18.53 -3.26 8.72
CA ALA A 41 17.38 -4.02 8.23
C ALA A 41 16.49 -3.16 7.33
N PHE A 42 16.17 -1.90 7.71
CA PHE A 42 15.40 -1.01 6.86
C PHE A 42 16.13 -0.56 5.60
N ALA A 43 17.43 -0.24 5.71
CA ALA A 43 18.22 0.26 4.58
C ALA A 43 18.41 -0.80 3.48
N PHE A 44 18.54 -2.07 3.86
CA PHE A 44 18.82 -3.16 2.93
C PHE A 44 17.61 -4.08 2.65
N ALA A 45 16.48 -3.87 3.33
CA ALA A 45 15.27 -4.62 3.03
C ALA A 45 14.78 -4.32 1.61
N ASN A 46 14.44 -5.39 0.89
CA ASN A 46 13.73 -5.24 -0.38
C ASN A 46 12.28 -4.77 -0.14
N ARG A 47 11.62 -4.28 -1.19
CA ARG A 47 10.24 -3.78 -1.10
C ARG A 47 9.25 -4.78 -0.49
N ARG A 48 9.38 -6.08 -0.80
CA ARG A 48 8.48 -7.11 -0.23
C ARG A 48 8.70 -7.27 1.27
N SER A 49 9.95 -7.27 1.72
CA SER A 49 10.30 -7.32 3.14
C SER A 49 9.80 -6.09 3.91
N LEU A 50 9.67 -4.94 3.23
CA LEU A 50 9.07 -3.72 3.79
C LEU A 50 7.54 -3.68 3.66
N SER A 51 6.90 -4.79 3.31
CA SER A 51 5.44 -4.91 3.15
C SER A 51 4.84 -3.98 2.08
N PHE A 52 5.64 -3.53 1.09
CA PHE A 52 5.07 -2.84 -0.08
C PHE A 52 4.29 -3.83 -0.94
N ASP A 53 3.12 -3.41 -1.42
CA ASP A 53 2.34 -4.16 -2.38
C ASP A 53 3.09 -4.27 -3.71
N PRO A 54 3.48 -5.49 -4.16
CA PRO A 54 4.20 -5.66 -5.42
C PRO A 54 3.34 -5.38 -6.66
N THR A 55 2.03 -5.25 -6.51
CA THR A 55 1.10 -4.92 -7.59
C THR A 55 0.98 -3.42 -7.85
N VAL A 56 1.48 -2.58 -6.93
CA VAL A 56 1.47 -1.12 -7.05
C VAL A 56 2.90 -0.62 -7.19
N MET A 57 3.19 0.04 -8.30
CA MET A 57 4.54 0.53 -8.63
C MET A 57 4.50 1.99 -9.02
N HIS A 58 5.62 2.69 -8.89
CA HIS A 58 5.78 4.02 -9.47
C HIS A 58 6.34 3.92 -10.89
N PRO A 59 5.85 4.74 -11.84
CA PRO A 59 6.49 4.89 -13.12
C PRO A 59 7.90 5.51 -12.96
N PRO A 60 8.84 5.24 -13.89
CA PRO A 60 10.17 5.83 -13.83
C PRO A 60 10.11 7.37 -13.88
N GLY A 61 10.66 8.04 -12.88
CA GLY A 61 10.75 9.50 -12.84
C GLY A 61 9.50 10.23 -12.31
N ASP A 62 8.45 9.50 -11.93
CA ASP A 62 7.24 10.09 -11.34
C ASP A 62 6.84 9.34 -10.06
N LEU A 63 6.79 10.09 -8.95
CA LEU A 63 6.42 9.57 -7.63
C LEU A 63 4.96 9.85 -7.26
N THR A 64 4.24 10.59 -8.10
CA THR A 64 2.85 10.99 -7.87
C THR A 64 1.86 10.06 -8.54
N GLN A 65 2.28 9.38 -9.61
CA GLN A 65 1.48 8.41 -10.35
C GLN A 65 1.86 6.97 -9.97
N PHE A 66 0.95 6.05 -10.26
CA PHE A 66 1.09 4.63 -10.03
C PHE A 66 0.82 3.82 -11.29
N ILE A 67 1.52 2.69 -11.40
CA ILE A 67 1.17 1.57 -12.27
C ILE A 67 0.60 0.48 -11.36
N ILE A 68 -0.68 0.18 -11.54
CA ILE A 68 -1.43 -0.79 -10.73
C ILE A 68 -1.69 -2.05 -11.58
N MET A 69 -1.29 -3.21 -11.04
CA MET A 69 -1.54 -4.52 -11.63
C MET A 69 -2.82 -5.13 -11.07
N VAL A 70 -3.89 -5.09 -11.85
CA VAL A 70 -5.18 -5.66 -11.48
C VAL A 70 -5.25 -7.12 -11.94
N HIS A 71 -5.57 -8.01 -11.00
CA HIS A 71 -5.76 -9.44 -11.26
C HIS A 71 -7.27 -9.73 -11.38
N PRO A 72 -7.79 -10.01 -12.59
CA PRO A 72 -9.21 -10.29 -12.76
C PRO A 72 -9.60 -11.61 -12.09
N HIS A 73 -10.79 -11.65 -11.50
CA HIS A 73 -11.33 -12.86 -10.86
C HIS A 73 -11.53 -14.03 -11.85
N ASP A 74 -11.83 -13.72 -13.11
CA ASP A 74 -12.20 -14.68 -14.17
C ASP A 74 -10.98 -15.37 -14.83
N SER A 75 -9.91 -15.63 -14.07
CA SER A 75 -8.66 -16.27 -14.56
C SER A 75 -7.99 -15.61 -15.79
N LYS A 76 -8.38 -14.38 -16.13
CA LYS A 76 -7.75 -13.60 -17.21
C LYS A 76 -6.37 -13.13 -16.76
N LYS A 77 -5.48 -12.90 -17.72
CA LYS A 77 -4.14 -12.38 -17.45
C LYS A 77 -4.22 -11.06 -16.66
N PRO A 78 -3.26 -10.81 -15.74
CA PRO A 78 -3.16 -9.52 -15.05
C PRO A 78 -3.08 -8.37 -16.04
N ARG A 79 -3.71 -7.25 -15.71
CA ARG A 79 -3.75 -6.03 -16.53
C ARG A 79 -3.05 -4.91 -15.80
N ARG A 80 -2.32 -4.07 -16.53
CA ARG A 80 -1.59 -2.92 -15.99
C ARG A 80 -2.32 -1.64 -16.32
N PHE A 81 -2.41 -0.76 -15.34
CA PHE A 81 -3.04 0.54 -15.52
C PHE A 81 -2.18 1.64 -14.97
N HIS A 82 -2.02 2.71 -15.76
CA HIS A 82 -1.31 3.91 -15.37
C HIS A 82 -2.32 4.95 -14.85
N THR A 83 -2.18 5.37 -13.59
CA THR A 83 -3.07 6.36 -12.97
C THR A 83 -2.73 7.76 -13.44
N ARG A 84 -3.74 8.58 -13.76
CA ARG A 84 -3.57 9.98 -14.17
C ARG A 84 -3.84 10.96 -13.05
N GLN A 85 -4.93 10.74 -12.32
CA GLN A 85 -5.34 11.60 -11.22
C GLN A 85 -6.18 10.82 -10.20
N ILE A 86 -6.15 11.32 -8.96
CA ILE A 86 -7.05 10.86 -7.90
C ILE A 86 -8.39 11.57 -8.10
N ILE A 87 -9.44 10.77 -8.29
CA ILE A 87 -10.82 11.25 -8.42
C ILE A 87 -11.49 11.33 -7.05
N LEU A 88 -11.22 10.34 -6.20
CA LEU A 88 -11.75 10.28 -4.85
C LEU A 88 -10.73 9.68 -3.89
N LEU A 89 -10.61 10.31 -2.73
CA LEU A 89 -9.88 9.81 -1.57
C LEU A 89 -10.85 9.85 -0.39
N PHE A 90 -11.30 8.70 0.10
CA PHE A 90 -12.24 8.63 1.22
C PHE A 90 -11.75 7.62 2.25
N GLY A 91 -11.72 7.99 3.54
CA GLY A 91 -11.32 7.08 4.62
C GLY A 91 -9.85 6.66 4.54
N ALA A 92 -9.02 7.46 3.86
CA ALA A 92 -7.59 7.19 3.68
C ALA A 92 -6.71 7.96 4.68
N GLU A 93 -7.26 8.95 5.38
CA GLU A 93 -6.51 9.69 6.40
C GLU A 93 -6.32 8.93 7.73
N PRO A 94 -7.30 8.15 8.22
CA PRO A 94 -7.12 7.37 9.44
C PRO A 94 -6.05 6.28 9.29
N LEU A 95 -5.33 5.99 10.36
CA LEU A 95 -4.36 4.88 10.42
C LEU A 95 -5.03 3.50 10.19
N GLN A 96 -6.31 3.38 10.54
CA GLN A 96 -7.12 2.17 10.46
C GLN A 96 -8.56 2.51 10.06
N GLY A 97 -9.24 1.54 9.46
CA GLY A 97 -10.65 1.63 9.10
C GLY A 97 -10.88 1.54 7.60
N PRO A 98 -12.14 1.44 7.16
CA PRO A 98 -12.48 1.27 5.76
C PRO A 98 -12.14 2.54 4.97
N GLY A 99 -11.80 2.34 3.70
CA GLY A 99 -11.48 3.44 2.82
C GLY A 99 -11.52 3.05 1.36
N THR A 100 -11.47 4.06 0.51
CA THR A 100 -11.60 3.94 -0.93
C THR A 100 -10.75 4.98 -1.60
N HIS A 101 -9.95 4.51 -2.55
CA HIS A 101 -9.31 5.34 -3.56
C HIS A 101 -9.97 5.09 -4.90
N VAL A 102 -10.31 6.17 -5.61
CA VAL A 102 -10.70 6.10 -7.02
C VAL A 102 -9.69 6.88 -7.83
N PHE A 103 -9.09 6.19 -8.80
CA PHE A 103 -8.18 6.79 -9.76
C PHE A 103 -8.84 6.83 -11.13
N GLU A 104 -8.64 7.93 -11.86
CA GLU A 104 -8.71 7.85 -13.30
C GLU A 104 -7.43 7.19 -13.80
N ALA A 105 -7.56 6.18 -14.64
CA ALA A 105 -6.43 5.42 -15.15
C ALA A 105 -6.65 4.98 -16.60
N ILE A 106 -5.58 4.61 -17.27
CA ILE A 106 -5.61 4.04 -18.62
C ILE A 106 -4.84 2.74 -18.64
N GLU A 107 -5.33 1.75 -19.37
CA GLU A 107 -4.62 0.48 -19.52
C GLU A 107 -3.32 0.70 -20.30
N VAL A 108 -2.25 0.03 -19.88
CA VAL A 108 -0.95 0.07 -20.57
C VAL A 108 -0.51 -1.33 -20.96
N ASP A 109 0.17 -1.43 -22.10
CA ASP A 109 0.79 -2.68 -22.54
C ASP A 109 2.11 -2.98 -21.80
N GLU A 110 2.76 -4.09 -22.16
CA GLU A 110 4.04 -4.48 -21.55
C GLU A 110 5.17 -3.47 -21.81
N GLY A 111 5.07 -2.70 -22.90
CA GLY A 111 5.99 -1.61 -23.24
C GLY A 111 5.64 -0.26 -22.62
N GLY A 112 4.58 -0.19 -21.80
CA GLY A 112 4.13 1.04 -21.15
C GLY A 112 3.32 1.97 -22.04
N LYS A 113 2.89 1.52 -23.22
CA LYS A 113 2.07 2.34 -24.13
C LYS A 113 0.61 2.27 -23.71
N GLU A 114 -0.03 3.43 -23.61
CA GLU A 114 -1.45 3.56 -23.30
C GLU A 114 -2.36 2.91 -24.36
N LYS A 115 -3.44 2.27 -23.91
CA LYS A 115 -4.39 1.53 -24.73
C LYS A 115 -5.82 1.81 -24.31
N GLY A 116 -6.66 2.07 -25.30
CA GLY A 116 -8.11 2.19 -25.13
C GLY A 116 -8.54 3.50 -24.48
N ASN A 117 -9.70 3.46 -23.83
CA ASN A 117 -10.29 4.62 -23.17
C ASN A 117 -9.88 4.69 -21.71
N SER A 118 -10.00 5.89 -21.14
CA SER A 118 -9.87 6.11 -19.69
C SER A 118 -10.89 5.27 -18.92
N VAL A 119 -10.47 4.73 -17.80
CA VAL A 119 -11.28 3.92 -16.87
C VAL A 119 -11.14 4.48 -15.46
N PHE A 120 -12.10 4.13 -14.61
CA PHE A 120 -11.99 4.39 -13.18
C PHE A 120 -11.55 3.10 -12.46
N LEU A 121 -10.40 3.16 -11.79
CA LEU A 121 -9.94 2.11 -10.91
C LEU A 121 -10.34 2.46 -9.49
N ARG A 122 -11.06 1.53 -8.86
CA ARG A 122 -11.43 1.66 -7.47
C ARG A 122 -10.65 0.64 -6.65
N ASP A 123 -9.85 1.15 -5.72
CA ASP A 123 -9.18 0.39 -4.68
C ASP A 123 -9.96 0.58 -3.37
N ILE A 124 -10.25 -0.52 -2.68
CA ILE A 124 -11.12 -0.54 -1.50
C ILE A 124 -10.53 -1.49 -0.48
N TRP A 125 -10.42 -1.03 0.76
CA TRP A 125 -10.26 -1.86 1.93
C TRP A 125 -11.49 -1.70 2.81
N ILE A 126 -12.07 -2.83 3.19
CA ILE A 126 -13.26 -2.93 4.03
C ILE A 126 -12.91 -3.75 5.26
N ASP A 127 -13.67 -3.56 6.32
CA ASP A 127 -13.56 -4.41 7.50
C ASP A 127 -13.93 -5.87 7.15
N HIS A 128 -13.36 -6.81 7.89
CA HIS A 128 -13.47 -8.24 7.58
C HIS A 128 -14.93 -8.76 7.62
N ASP A 129 -15.83 -8.04 8.28
CA ASP A 129 -17.25 -8.35 8.40
C ASP A 129 -18.12 -7.76 7.28
N HIS A 130 -17.54 -6.96 6.37
CA HIS A 130 -18.27 -6.33 5.29
C HIS A 130 -18.18 -7.11 3.96
N LEU A 131 -19.29 -7.18 3.24
CA LEU A 131 -19.33 -7.69 1.87
C LEU A 131 -18.83 -6.61 0.89
N ARG A 132 -18.06 -7.04 -0.13
CA ARG A 132 -17.68 -6.16 -1.23
C ARG A 132 -18.91 -5.80 -2.06
N GLU A 133 -18.99 -4.57 -2.55
CA GLU A 133 -20.12 -4.09 -3.36
C GLU A 133 -20.39 -4.99 -4.58
N GLY A 134 -19.35 -5.47 -5.27
CA GLY A 134 -19.53 -6.40 -6.40
C GLY A 134 -20.26 -7.69 -6.04
N ALA A 135 -20.09 -8.19 -4.81
CA ALA A 135 -20.80 -9.35 -4.29
C ALA A 135 -22.24 -9.02 -3.89
N ILE A 136 -22.50 -7.80 -3.42
CA ILE A 136 -23.85 -7.31 -3.11
C ILE A 136 -24.66 -7.13 -4.40
N LEU A 137 -24.06 -6.52 -5.42
CA LEU A 137 -24.70 -6.27 -6.72
C LEU A 137 -25.02 -7.56 -7.49
N THR A 138 -24.33 -8.67 -7.22
CA THR A 138 -24.66 -9.98 -7.80
C THR A 138 -25.81 -10.70 -7.08
N GLN A 139 -26.24 -10.19 -5.93
CA GLN A 139 -27.37 -10.72 -5.15
C GLN A 139 -28.68 -9.96 -5.40
N LEU A 140 -28.64 -8.87 -6.18
CA LEU A 140 -29.79 -8.10 -6.65
C LEU A 140 -30.21 -8.57 -8.05
#